data_AF-A0A496QZ11-F1
#
_entry.id   AF-A0A496QZ11-F1
#
_cell.length_a   1.000
_cell.length_b   1.000
_cell.length_c   1.000
_cell.angle_alpha   90.00
_cell.angle_beta   90.00
_cell.angle_gamma   90.00
#
_symmetry.space_group_name_H-M   'P 1'
#
loop_
_entity.id
_entity.type
_entity.pdbx_description
1 polymer ?
#
loop_
_entity_poly.entity_id
_entity_poly.type
_entity_poly.pdbx_seq_one_letter_code
_entity_poly.pdbx_strand_id
1 'polypeptide(L)'
;MISLLQFNTGYPTQLKGIGKREIIFNGWTNVLFGPNGSGKTTILRTLAMSSGCGGGGWSDGGSPEELPFSATVESDDRPVFYQDCYQNSEESFIDSDYLESHVHLRSSGEKRIGLVNELVNYIENRFLTYKLQREDRPTLLLDEVDNHIGFAGQAILWGEIFPKLSKKYQLIISTHSIFPILLRRENSIKPDNIISLAAQYPEICIQELERAVKFFNSNGAEA
;
A
#
# COMPACT_ATOMS: atom_id res chain seq x y z
N MET A 1 -3.90 0.00 15.38
CA MET A 1 -2.59 0.31 14.82
C MET A 1 -1.60 -0.77 15.18
N ILE A 2 -0.90 -1.21 14.16
CA ILE A 2 0.23 -2.13 14.26
C ILE A 2 1.49 -1.28 14.44
N SER A 3 2.30 -1.55 15.45
CA SER A 3 3.54 -0.80 15.73
C SER A 3 4.79 -1.56 15.33
N LEU A 4 4.76 -2.90 15.38
CA LEU A 4 5.93 -3.73 15.16
C LEU A 4 5.58 -5.07 14.53
N LEU A 5 6.46 -5.55 13.66
CA LEU A 5 6.52 -6.93 13.20
C LEU A 5 7.96 -7.44 13.31
N GLN A 6 8.13 -8.65 13.84
CA GLN A 6 9.39 -9.37 13.82
C GLN A 6 9.17 -10.84 13.49
N PHE A 7 9.93 -11.37 12.53
CA PHE A 7 9.92 -12.80 12.24
C PHE A 7 10.96 -13.52 13.10
N ASN A 8 10.53 -14.57 13.80
CA ASN A 8 11.37 -15.32 14.74
C ASN A 8 11.96 -16.58 14.10
N THR A 9 11.15 -17.27 13.28
CA THR A 9 11.49 -18.53 12.62
C THR A 9 10.92 -18.62 11.20
N GLY A 10 11.24 -19.70 10.48
CA GLY A 10 10.68 -19.99 9.15
C GLY A 10 11.36 -19.24 7.99
N TYR A 11 10.81 -19.44 6.78
CA TYR A 11 11.37 -18.86 5.56
C TYR A 11 11.50 -17.32 5.55
N PRO A 12 10.63 -16.52 6.22
CA PRO A 12 10.76 -15.07 6.18
C PRO A 12 12.09 -14.59 6.77
N THR A 13 12.62 -15.34 7.76
CA THR A 13 13.93 -15.05 8.37
C THR A 13 15.13 -15.28 7.44
N GLN A 14 14.92 -15.94 6.31
CA GLN A 14 15.95 -16.17 5.29
C GLN A 14 15.93 -15.10 4.20
N LEU A 15 14.88 -14.28 4.12
CA LEU A 15 14.78 -13.19 3.15
C LEU A 15 15.73 -12.06 3.58
N LYS A 16 16.69 -11.70 2.73
CA LYS A 16 17.68 -10.64 3.00
C LYS A 16 17.05 -9.30 3.41
N GLY A 17 15.87 -9.01 2.89
CA GLY A 17 15.12 -7.78 3.18
C GLY A 17 14.38 -7.75 4.52
N ILE A 18 14.28 -8.90 5.20
CA ILE A 18 13.48 -9.06 6.41
C ILE A 18 14.38 -9.62 7.51
N GLY A 19 14.85 -10.86 7.37
CA GLY A 19 15.65 -11.52 8.39
C GLY A 19 14.91 -11.62 9.73
N LYS A 20 15.63 -11.36 10.82
CA LYS A 20 15.08 -11.28 12.18
C LYS A 20 14.97 -9.85 12.71
N ARG A 21 15.08 -8.85 11.82
CA ARG A 21 15.03 -7.45 12.23
C ARG A 21 13.60 -7.07 12.64
N GLU A 22 13.51 -6.10 13.53
CA GLU A 22 12.25 -5.45 13.84
C GLU A 22 11.86 -4.52 12.70
N ILE A 23 10.62 -4.65 12.24
CA ILE A 23 10.00 -3.76 11.27
C ILE A 23 9.06 -2.86 12.05
N ILE A 24 9.45 -1.60 12.20
CA ILE A 24 8.73 -0.60 13.00
C ILE A 24 7.80 0.19 12.07
N PHE A 25 6.54 0.29 12.47
CA PHE A 25 5.51 1.06 11.78
C PHE A 25 5.14 2.30 12.60
N ASN A 26 4.97 3.44 11.93
CA ASN A 26 4.41 4.64 12.52
C ASN A 26 2.88 4.65 12.39
N GLY A 27 2.21 5.53 13.12
CA GLY A 27 0.76 5.65 13.06
C GLY A 27 0.22 6.32 11.79
N TRP A 28 1.04 6.64 10.77
CA TRP A 28 0.63 7.35 9.55
C TRP A 28 0.74 6.44 8.32
N THR A 29 1.49 6.86 7.31
CA THR A 29 1.76 6.06 6.12
C THR A 29 3.07 5.31 6.29
N ASN A 30 3.01 4.00 6.11
CA ASN A 30 4.16 3.11 6.05
C ASN A 30 4.20 2.46 4.68
N VAL A 31 5.35 2.49 4.01
CA VAL A 31 5.51 1.98 2.66
C VAL A 31 6.58 0.90 2.67
N LEU A 32 6.19 -0.33 2.36
CA LEU A 32 7.09 -1.45 2.13
C LEU A 32 7.62 -1.33 0.69
N PHE A 33 8.89 -0.99 0.56
CA PHE A 33 9.50 -0.71 -0.73
C PHE A 33 10.64 -1.70 -1.01
N GLY A 34 10.59 -2.36 -2.17
CA GLY A 34 11.58 -3.39 -2.50
C GLY A 34 11.26 -4.16 -3.78
N PRO A 35 12.26 -4.86 -4.35
CA PRO A 35 12.10 -5.63 -5.57
C PRO A 35 11.18 -6.84 -5.37
N ASN A 36 10.87 -7.53 -6.47
CA ASN A 36 10.12 -8.79 -6.42
C ASN A 36 10.85 -9.81 -5.52
N GLY A 37 10.10 -10.56 -4.72
CA GLY A 37 10.66 -11.54 -3.79
C GLY A 37 11.35 -10.96 -2.55
N SER A 38 11.30 -9.65 -2.32
CA SER A 38 11.87 -9.01 -1.11
C SER A 38 11.05 -9.27 0.17
N GLY A 39 9.84 -9.80 0.04
CA GLY A 39 8.97 -10.20 1.16
C GLY A 39 7.86 -9.21 1.53
N LYS A 40 7.56 -8.21 0.69
CA LYS A 40 6.45 -7.25 0.90
C LYS A 40 5.12 -7.92 1.21
N THR A 41 4.66 -8.80 0.30
CA THR A 41 3.43 -9.60 0.49
C THR A 41 3.51 -10.53 1.69
N THR A 42 4.70 -11.08 2.00
CA THR A 42 4.88 -11.90 3.21
C THR A 42 4.63 -11.08 4.48
N ILE A 43 5.13 -9.84 4.55
CA ILE A 43 4.84 -8.92 5.65
C ILE A 43 3.33 -8.64 5.74
N LEU A 44 2.71 -8.19 4.65
CA LEU A 44 1.28 -7.83 4.68
C LEU A 44 0.38 -9.01 5.01
N ARG A 45 0.61 -10.19 4.41
CA ARG A 45 -0.16 -11.40 4.75
C ARG A 45 0.04 -11.85 6.18
N THR A 46 1.26 -11.75 6.71
CA THR A 46 1.50 -12.06 8.13
C THR A 46 0.67 -11.14 9.03
N LEU A 47 0.71 -9.83 8.77
CA LEU A 47 -0.10 -8.87 9.52
C LEU A 47 -1.60 -9.16 9.39
N ALA A 48 -2.08 -9.44 8.18
CA ALA A 48 -3.49 -9.75 7.93
C ALA A 48 -3.96 -11.01 8.64
N MET A 49 -3.19 -12.11 8.53
CA MET A 49 -3.48 -13.38 9.21
C MET A 49 -3.42 -13.24 10.73
N SER A 50 -2.43 -12.51 11.26
CA SER A 50 -2.34 -12.21 12.70
C SER A 50 -3.52 -11.37 13.21
N SER A 51 -4.14 -10.57 12.34
CA SER A 51 -5.34 -9.77 12.66
C SER A 51 -6.65 -10.47 12.29
N GLY A 52 -6.64 -11.73 11.84
CA GLY A 52 -7.85 -12.48 11.47
C GLY A 52 -8.52 -12.03 10.17
N CYS A 53 -7.76 -11.44 9.24
CA CYS A 53 -8.25 -11.03 7.91
C CYS A 53 -7.35 -11.54 6.77
N GLY A 54 -6.73 -12.72 6.94
CA GLY A 54 -5.80 -13.31 5.97
C GLY A 54 -6.41 -13.55 4.58
N GLY A 55 -7.70 -13.88 4.52
CA GLY A 55 -8.47 -14.00 3.28
C GLY A 55 -8.93 -12.68 2.64
N GLY A 56 -8.53 -11.53 3.20
CA GLY A 56 -8.94 -10.20 2.75
C GLY A 56 -10.19 -9.66 3.47
N GLY A 57 -10.44 -8.36 3.30
CA GLY A 57 -11.52 -7.66 3.98
C GLY A 57 -11.14 -7.18 5.38
N TRP A 58 -12.16 -6.91 6.20
CA TRP A 58 -11.98 -6.44 7.58
C TRP A 58 -11.77 -7.60 8.54
N SER A 59 -10.92 -7.40 9.55
CA SER A 59 -10.79 -8.27 10.72
C SER A 59 -12.15 -8.41 11.39
N ASP A 60 -12.66 -9.63 11.48
CA ASP A 60 -13.98 -9.95 12.03
C ASP A 60 -13.94 -10.37 13.51
N GLY A 61 -12.77 -10.28 14.14
CA GLY A 61 -12.53 -10.77 15.50
C GLY A 61 -12.41 -12.30 15.58
N GLY A 62 -12.29 -12.98 14.43
CA GLY A 62 -11.94 -14.39 14.34
C GLY A 62 -10.55 -14.68 14.89
N SER A 63 -10.30 -15.95 15.20
CA SER A 63 -8.98 -16.39 15.65
C SER A 63 -7.94 -16.22 14.54
N PRO A 64 -6.73 -15.73 14.85
CA PRO A 64 -5.64 -15.65 13.88
C PRO A 64 -5.42 -16.98 13.17
N GLU A 65 -5.19 -16.93 11.86
CA GLU A 65 -4.85 -18.13 11.09
C GLU A 65 -3.46 -18.67 11.50
N GLU A 66 -3.30 -19.99 11.49
CA GLU A 66 -2.02 -20.61 11.84
C GLU A 66 -0.98 -20.32 10.76
N LEU A 67 0.07 -19.59 11.15
CA LEU A 67 1.20 -19.29 10.26
C LEU A 67 2.18 -20.47 10.23
N PRO A 68 2.77 -20.81 9.07
CA PRO A 68 3.79 -21.86 8.97
C PRO A 68 5.15 -21.44 9.56
N PHE A 69 5.19 -20.32 10.27
CA PHE A 69 6.37 -19.71 10.89
C PHE A 69 5.94 -18.90 12.12
N SER A 70 6.89 -18.57 13.00
CA SER A 70 6.63 -17.70 14.15
C SER A 70 6.96 -16.25 13.82
N ALA A 71 6.03 -15.35 14.13
CA ALA A 71 6.23 -13.91 14.10
C ALA A 71 5.63 -13.28 15.36
N THR A 72 6.22 -12.17 15.79
CA THR A 72 5.70 -11.29 16.83
C THR A 72 5.09 -10.08 16.15
N VAL A 73 3.84 -9.77 16.47
CA VAL A 73 3.13 -8.57 16.00
C VAL A 73 2.66 -7.79 17.22
N GLU A 74 3.04 -6.52 17.32
CA GLU A 74 2.49 -5.62 18.32
C GLU A 74 1.40 -4.75 17.69
N SER A 75 0.21 -4.78 18.28
CA SER A 75 -0.92 -3.96 17.84
C SER A 75 -1.83 -3.56 19.00
N ASP A 76 -2.65 -2.53 18.80
CA ASP A 76 -3.63 -2.03 19.78
C ASP A 76 -5.05 -2.65 19.62
N ASP A 77 -5.16 -3.77 18.90
CA ASP A 77 -6.39 -4.52 18.60
C ASP A 77 -7.47 -3.73 17.83
N ARG A 78 -7.14 -2.55 17.28
CA ARG A 78 -8.07 -1.83 16.39
C ARG A 78 -8.30 -2.58 15.08
N PRO A 79 -9.46 -2.39 14.43
CA PRO A 79 -9.79 -3.07 13.19
C PRO A 79 -8.72 -2.92 12.12
N VAL A 80 -8.48 -4.01 11.40
CA VAL A 80 -7.53 -4.08 10.28
C VAL A 80 -8.28 -4.47 9.02
N PHE A 81 -8.01 -3.79 7.92
CA PHE A 81 -8.52 -4.16 6.60
C PHE A 81 -7.35 -4.63 5.73
N TYR A 82 -7.49 -5.77 5.09
CA TYR A 82 -6.51 -6.29 4.13
C TYR A 82 -7.10 -6.36 2.73
N GLN A 83 -6.34 -5.82 1.76
CA GLN A 83 -6.65 -5.93 0.34
C GLN A 83 -5.44 -6.49 -0.41
N ASP A 84 -5.63 -7.68 -1.00
CA ASP A 84 -4.71 -8.29 -1.97
C ASP A 84 -5.19 -7.96 -3.38
N CYS A 85 -4.39 -7.24 -4.17
CA CYS A 85 -4.75 -6.93 -5.56
C CYS A 85 -4.51 -8.08 -6.54
N TYR A 86 -3.76 -9.12 -6.19
CA TYR A 86 -3.57 -10.28 -7.07
C TYR A 86 -4.72 -11.27 -7.03
N GLN A 87 -5.41 -11.41 -5.90
CA GLN A 87 -6.54 -12.33 -5.76
C GLN A 87 -7.86 -11.75 -6.26
N ASN A 88 -7.99 -10.41 -6.29
CA ASN A 88 -9.19 -9.70 -6.72
C ASN A 88 -9.03 -9.02 -8.10
N SER A 89 -8.07 -9.47 -8.92
CA SER A 89 -7.68 -8.78 -10.16
C SER A 89 -8.72 -8.79 -11.29
N GLU A 90 -9.71 -9.68 -11.23
CA GLU A 90 -10.79 -9.76 -12.25
C GLU A 90 -12.02 -8.90 -11.91
N GLU A 91 -12.18 -8.48 -10.65
CA GLU A 91 -13.12 -7.43 -10.30
C GLU A 91 -12.41 -6.10 -10.53
N SER A 92 -12.61 -5.53 -11.72
CA SER A 92 -12.21 -4.14 -11.95
C SER A 92 -12.85 -3.30 -10.85
N PHE A 93 -12.04 -2.49 -10.16
CA PHE A 93 -12.54 -1.53 -9.19
C PHE A 93 -13.60 -0.57 -9.79
N ILE A 94 -13.73 -0.52 -11.12
CA ILE A 94 -14.59 0.36 -11.92
C ILE A 94 -15.91 -0.34 -12.27
N ASP A 95 -17.03 0.27 -11.89
CA ASP A 95 -18.35 -0.11 -12.41
C ASP A 95 -18.44 0.13 -13.92
N SER A 96 -18.94 -0.83 -14.70
CA SER A 96 -18.90 -0.78 -16.18
C SER A 96 -19.55 0.47 -16.76
N ASP A 97 -20.52 1.03 -16.03
CA ASP A 97 -21.40 2.09 -16.50
C ASP A 97 -20.96 3.49 -16.03
N TYR A 98 -19.92 3.58 -15.18
CA TYR A 98 -19.43 4.85 -14.61
C TYR A 98 -18.88 5.82 -15.68
N LEU A 99 -18.23 5.27 -16.72
CA LEU A 99 -17.71 6.06 -17.85
C LEU A 99 -18.80 6.55 -18.82
N GLU A 100 -20.00 5.96 -18.75
CA GLU A 100 -21.16 6.40 -19.52
C GLU A 100 -21.85 7.60 -18.86
N SER A 101 -21.89 7.64 -17.53
CA SER A 101 -22.49 8.74 -16.76
C SER A 101 -21.62 10.00 -16.65
N HIS A 102 -20.31 9.91 -16.91
CA HIS A 102 -19.36 11.03 -16.79
C HIS A 102 -18.54 11.25 -18.06
N VAL A 103 -19.24 11.52 -19.18
CA VAL A 103 -18.66 11.66 -20.55
C VAL A 103 -17.56 12.72 -20.67
N HIS A 104 -17.54 13.74 -19.79
CA HIS A 104 -16.51 14.77 -19.75
C HIS A 104 -15.16 14.28 -19.18
N LEU A 105 -15.15 13.12 -18.53
CA LEU A 105 -13.96 12.45 -17.98
C LEU A 105 -13.27 11.52 -19.00
N ARG A 106 -13.49 11.72 -20.30
CA ARG A 106 -13.00 10.84 -21.38
C ARG A 106 -11.55 11.09 -21.80
N SER A 107 -10.87 12.08 -21.23
CA SER A 107 -9.43 12.28 -21.48
C SER A 107 -8.60 11.31 -20.62
N SER A 108 -7.48 10.81 -21.14
CA SER A 108 -6.72 9.64 -20.66
C SER A 108 -6.21 9.66 -19.20
N GLY A 109 -6.43 10.75 -18.46
CA GLY A 109 -6.16 10.86 -17.02
C GLY A 109 -7.33 10.46 -16.11
N GLU A 110 -8.58 10.62 -16.56
CA GLU A 110 -9.75 10.65 -15.67
C GLU A 110 -10.42 9.27 -15.45
N LYS A 111 -10.07 8.26 -16.26
CA LYS A 111 -10.38 6.84 -15.99
C LYS A 111 -9.82 6.34 -14.63
N ARG A 112 -8.93 7.10 -14.00
CA ARG A 112 -8.16 6.69 -12.80
C ARG A 112 -8.65 7.31 -11.49
N ILE A 113 -9.53 8.30 -11.54
CA ILE A 113 -10.13 8.93 -10.34
C ILE A 113 -11.36 8.14 -9.86
N GLY A 114 -12.07 7.43 -10.76
CA GLY A 114 -13.13 6.48 -10.39
C GLY A 114 -12.63 5.41 -9.41
N LEU A 115 -11.54 4.73 -9.78
CA LEU A 115 -10.82 3.72 -8.98
C LEU A 115 -10.57 4.12 -7.53
N VAL A 116 -10.27 5.40 -7.33
CA VAL A 116 -9.89 5.98 -6.05
C VAL A 116 -11.10 6.20 -5.18
N ASN A 117 -12.14 6.81 -5.74
CA ASN A 117 -13.39 7.01 -5.04
C ASN A 117 -14.05 5.65 -4.77
N GLU A 118 -13.91 4.68 -5.65
CA GLU A 118 -14.39 3.31 -5.45
C GLU A 118 -13.58 2.56 -4.39
N LEU A 119 -12.25 2.67 -4.33
CA LEU A 119 -11.46 2.12 -3.22
C LEU A 119 -11.89 2.73 -1.87
N VAL A 120 -12.01 4.07 -1.82
CA VAL A 120 -12.44 4.79 -0.62
C VAL A 120 -13.88 4.40 -0.24
N ASN A 121 -14.80 4.38 -1.20
CA ASN A 121 -16.20 4.01 -1.00
C ASN A 121 -16.34 2.53 -0.63
N TYR A 122 -15.56 1.64 -1.21
CA TYR A 122 -15.56 0.21 -0.88
C TYR A 122 -15.09 -0.01 0.57
N ILE A 123 -14.03 0.68 0.98
CA ILE A 123 -13.54 0.66 2.37
C ILE A 123 -14.59 1.24 3.33
N GLU A 124 -15.20 2.39 2.99
CA GLU A 124 -16.15 3.11 3.85
C GLU A 124 -17.59 2.53 3.83
N ASN A 125 -18.03 1.86 2.76
CA ASN A 125 -19.36 1.24 2.68
C ASN A 125 -19.40 -0.13 3.36
N ARG A 126 -18.30 -0.89 3.31
CA ARG A 126 -18.24 -2.26 3.85
C ARG A 126 -17.95 -2.30 5.35
N PHE A 127 -17.43 -1.19 5.90
CA PHE A 127 -17.26 -1.02 7.34
C PHE A 127 -17.69 0.39 7.71
N LEU A 128 -18.56 0.49 8.71
CA LEU A 128 -19.17 1.73 9.15
C LEU A 128 -18.14 2.57 9.91
N THR A 129 -17.07 3.00 9.24
CA THR A 129 -15.95 3.76 9.82
C THR A 129 -16.41 5.09 10.42
N TYR A 130 -17.57 5.60 9.98
CA TYR A 130 -18.27 6.72 10.62
C TYR A 130 -18.72 6.44 12.07
N LYS A 131 -18.79 5.17 12.50
CA LYS A 131 -19.09 4.77 13.88
C LYS A 131 -17.85 4.74 14.78
N LEU A 132 -16.64 4.83 14.22
CA LEU A 132 -15.41 4.88 15.00
C LEU A 132 -15.22 6.29 15.57
N GLN A 133 -14.68 6.38 16.79
CA GLN A 133 -14.27 7.66 17.34
C GLN A 133 -13.15 8.25 16.49
N ARG A 134 -13.01 9.58 16.48
CA ARG A 134 -12.04 10.26 15.61
C ARG A 134 -10.58 9.90 15.96
N GLU A 135 -10.36 9.46 17.19
CA GLU A 135 -9.11 9.01 17.75
C GLU A 135 -8.82 7.54 17.42
N ASP A 136 -9.85 6.79 17.01
CA ASP A 136 -9.75 5.40 16.57
C ASP A 136 -9.33 5.34 15.11
N ARG A 137 -8.10 4.90 14.90
CA ARG A 137 -7.46 4.82 13.59
C ARG A 137 -7.24 3.36 13.23
N PRO A 138 -8.14 2.76 12.44
CA PRO A 138 -7.95 1.42 11.90
C PRO A 138 -6.72 1.36 10.99
N THR A 139 -6.25 0.15 10.75
CA THR A 139 -5.11 -0.09 9.87
C THR A 139 -5.59 -0.60 8.51
N LEU A 140 -5.11 0.01 7.42
CA LEU A 140 -5.30 -0.50 6.07
C LEU A 140 -4.00 -1.14 5.58
N LEU A 141 -4.06 -2.43 5.27
CA LEU A 141 -3.01 -3.23 4.65
C LEU A 141 -3.32 -3.32 3.15
N LEU A 142 -2.52 -2.64 2.33
CA LEU A 142 -2.78 -2.48 0.90
C LEU A 142 -1.64 -3.13 0.10
N ASP A 143 -1.90 -4.30 -0.49
CA ASP A 143 -0.88 -5.06 -1.23
C ASP A 143 -0.91 -4.71 -2.73
N GLU A 144 0.07 -3.92 -3.17
CA GLU A 144 0.29 -3.53 -4.57
C GLU A 144 -0.98 -2.94 -5.23
N VAL A 145 -1.74 -2.14 -4.48
CA VAL A 145 -2.99 -1.50 -4.95
C VAL A 145 -2.81 -0.50 -6.08
N ASP A 146 -1.57 -0.12 -6.38
CA ASP A 146 -1.21 0.72 -7.50
C ASP A 146 -0.66 -0.06 -8.70
N ASN A 147 -0.67 -1.39 -8.61
CA ASN A 147 -0.45 -2.26 -9.75
C ASN A 147 -1.54 -2.02 -10.81
N HIS A 148 -1.17 -2.09 -12.09
CA HIS A 148 -2.01 -1.74 -13.25
C HIS A 148 -2.49 -0.27 -13.32
N ILE A 149 -2.20 0.58 -12.32
CA ILE A 149 -2.43 2.02 -12.42
C ILE A 149 -1.28 2.64 -13.20
N GLY A 150 -1.55 3.24 -14.36
CA GLY A 150 -0.49 3.91 -15.12
C GLY A 150 -0.01 5.20 -14.42
N PHE A 151 1.18 5.67 -14.79
CA PHE A 151 1.98 6.71 -14.13
C PHE A 151 1.20 7.92 -13.56
N ALA A 152 0.36 8.59 -14.35
CA ALA A 152 -0.41 9.75 -13.88
C ALA A 152 -1.38 9.42 -12.73
N GLY A 153 -1.99 8.24 -12.75
CA GLY A 153 -2.88 7.78 -11.68
C GLY A 153 -2.12 7.48 -10.40
N GLN A 154 -0.93 6.90 -10.51
CA GLN A 154 -0.07 6.69 -9.34
C GLN A 154 0.36 8.02 -8.72
N ALA A 155 0.68 9.03 -9.53
CA ALA A 155 0.99 10.38 -9.04
C ALA A 155 -0.15 10.97 -8.19
N ILE A 156 -1.40 10.84 -8.65
CA ILE A 156 -2.59 11.31 -7.92
C ILE A 156 -2.82 10.46 -6.66
N LEU A 157 -2.71 9.13 -6.76
CA LEU A 157 -2.87 8.19 -5.65
C LEU A 157 -1.94 8.53 -4.49
N TRP A 158 -0.65 8.67 -4.79
CA TRP A 158 0.39 8.98 -3.80
C TRP A 158 0.38 10.43 -3.36
N GLY A 159 0.11 11.38 -4.26
CA GLY A 159 0.15 12.81 -3.99
C GLY A 159 -1.09 13.37 -3.28
N GLU A 160 -2.26 12.78 -3.48
CA GLU A 160 -3.52 13.33 -2.98
C GLU A 160 -4.31 12.36 -2.10
N ILE A 161 -4.38 11.08 -2.46
CA ILE A 161 -5.36 10.16 -1.89
C ILE A 161 -4.84 9.50 -0.63
N PHE A 162 -3.68 8.85 -0.69
CA PHE A 162 -3.07 8.30 0.52
C PHE A 162 -2.83 9.35 1.60
N PRO A 163 -2.42 10.60 1.27
CA PRO A 163 -2.40 11.70 2.24
C PRO A 163 -3.75 12.02 2.90
N LYS A 164 -4.88 11.86 2.19
CA LYS A 164 -6.23 12.05 2.76
C LYS A 164 -6.63 10.85 3.62
N LEU A 165 -6.42 9.62 3.13
CA LEU A 165 -6.69 8.38 3.86
C LEU A 165 -5.87 8.28 5.15
N SER A 166 -4.60 8.68 5.12
CA SER A 166 -3.72 8.66 6.29
C SER A 166 -4.17 9.61 7.40
N LYS A 167 -5.16 10.48 7.16
CA LYS A 167 -5.76 11.30 8.23
C LYS A 167 -6.72 10.49 9.10
N LYS A 168 -7.37 9.47 8.53
CA LYS A 168 -8.35 8.60 9.20
C LYS A 168 -7.75 7.25 9.61
N TYR A 169 -6.86 6.71 8.79
CA TYR A 169 -6.32 5.37 8.96
C TYR A 169 -4.80 5.39 9.18
N GLN A 170 -4.27 4.34 9.79
CA GLN A 170 -2.88 3.94 9.56
C GLN A 170 -2.82 3.21 8.22
N LEU A 171 -1.84 3.52 7.38
CA LEU A 171 -1.63 2.85 6.11
C LEU A 171 -0.34 2.03 6.18
N ILE A 172 -0.39 0.77 5.73
CA ILE A 172 0.77 -0.07 5.47
C ILE A 172 0.62 -0.60 4.05
N ILE A 173 1.42 -0.06 3.14
CA ILE A 173 1.24 -0.22 1.70
C ILE A 173 2.48 -0.90 1.12
N SER A 174 2.31 -1.96 0.33
CA SER A 174 3.39 -2.47 -0.52
C SER A 174 3.27 -1.85 -1.91
N THR A 175 4.41 -1.53 -2.53
CA THR A 175 4.41 -1.01 -3.90
C THR A 175 5.76 -1.21 -4.59
N HIS A 176 5.72 -1.19 -5.92
CA HIS A 176 6.86 -1.04 -6.81
C HIS A 176 6.99 0.38 -7.38
N SER A 177 6.05 1.25 -7.07
CA SER A 177 6.01 2.61 -7.56
C SER A 177 7.12 3.47 -6.98
N ILE A 178 7.70 4.33 -7.81
CA ILE A 178 8.70 5.32 -7.39
C ILE A 178 8.08 6.53 -6.68
N PHE A 179 6.77 6.76 -6.83
CA PHE A 179 6.08 7.93 -6.30
C PHE A 179 6.15 8.13 -4.78
N PRO A 180 6.14 7.09 -3.91
CA PRO A 180 6.34 7.27 -2.47
C PRO A 180 7.68 7.91 -2.12
N ILE A 181 8.70 7.71 -2.97
CA ILE A 181 10.02 8.30 -2.80
C ILE A 181 10.01 9.73 -3.34
N LEU A 182 9.44 9.95 -4.54
CA LEU A 182 9.40 11.28 -5.17
C LEU A 182 8.51 12.29 -4.43
N LEU A 183 7.41 11.81 -3.85
CA LEU A 183 6.39 12.64 -3.18
C LEU A 183 6.49 12.55 -1.66
N ARG A 184 7.63 12.06 -1.14
CA ARG A 184 7.84 11.81 0.27
C ARG A 184 7.70 13.07 1.11
N ARG A 185 6.94 12.99 2.20
CA ARG A 185 6.67 14.13 3.09
C ARG A 185 7.65 14.22 4.26
N GLU A 186 8.94 14.35 3.99
CA GLU A 186 9.99 14.31 5.03
C GLU A 186 9.89 15.43 6.07
N ASN A 187 9.44 16.63 5.66
CA ASN A 187 9.31 17.79 6.54
C ASN A 187 7.88 17.99 7.09
N SER A 188 7.02 16.96 6.99
CA SER A 188 5.68 17.02 7.55
C SER A 188 5.67 16.60 9.01
N ILE A 189 4.72 17.15 9.77
CA ILE A 189 4.36 16.66 11.11
C ILE A 189 3.93 15.18 11.06
N LYS A 190 3.53 14.68 9.88
CA LYS A 190 3.07 13.31 9.62
C LYS A 190 3.94 12.66 8.53
N PRO A 191 5.20 12.33 8.82
CA PRO A 191 6.14 11.85 7.80
C PRO A 191 5.78 10.43 7.34
N ASP A 192 6.05 10.17 6.07
CA ASP A 192 5.97 8.83 5.49
C ASP A 192 7.15 7.97 5.97
N ASN A 193 6.86 6.77 6.47
CA ASN A 193 7.86 5.79 6.85
C ASN A 193 8.13 4.85 5.68
N ILE A 194 9.27 5.02 5.00
CA ILE A 194 9.69 4.15 3.89
C ILE A 194 10.56 3.03 4.44
N ILE A 195 10.04 1.81 4.40
CA ILE A 195 10.71 0.59 4.88
C ILE A 195 11.30 -0.11 3.66
N SER A 196 12.59 0.14 3.39
CA SER A 196 13.29 -0.54 2.31
C SER A 196 13.61 -2.00 2.69
N LEU A 197 13.20 -2.93 1.83
CA LEU A 197 13.47 -4.37 1.94
C LEU A 197 14.66 -4.81 1.08
N ALA A 198 15.39 -3.87 0.47
CA ALA A 198 16.63 -4.15 -0.22
C ALA A 198 17.62 -3.00 -0.03
N ALA A 199 18.90 -3.33 0.10
CA ALA A 199 19.95 -2.34 0.26
C ALA A 199 20.00 -1.44 -0.97
N GLN A 200 20.03 -0.12 -0.73
CA GLN A 200 20.16 0.92 -1.76
C GLN A 200 19.06 0.92 -2.84
N TYR A 201 17.95 0.23 -2.61
CA TYR A 201 16.91 0.09 -3.63
C TYR A 201 16.23 1.41 -4.01
N PRO A 202 15.90 2.32 -3.07
CA PRO A 202 15.42 3.66 -3.43
C PRO A 202 16.39 4.41 -4.36
N GLU A 203 17.69 4.39 -4.05
CA GLU A 203 18.73 5.08 -4.81
C GLU A 203 18.87 4.50 -6.22
N ILE A 204 18.83 3.17 -6.35
CA ILE A 204 18.84 2.49 -7.64
C ILE A 204 17.63 2.93 -8.47
N CYS A 205 16.43 2.96 -7.89
CA CYS A 205 15.23 3.32 -8.64
C CYS A 205 15.24 4.80 -9.08
N ILE A 206 15.77 5.71 -8.26
CA ILE A 206 15.97 7.12 -8.65
C ILE A 206 16.97 7.23 -9.81
N GLN A 207 18.10 6.52 -9.73
CA GLN A 207 19.13 6.56 -10.78
C GLN A 207 18.61 6.01 -12.12
N GLU A 208 17.83 4.92 -12.10
CA GLU A 208 17.22 4.38 -13.31
C GLU A 208 16.17 5.32 -13.89
N LEU A 209 15.37 6.00 -13.05
CA LEU A 209 14.46 7.03 -13.51
C LEU A 209 15.22 8.20 -14.17
N GLU A 210 16.32 8.66 -13.56
CA GLU A 210 17.15 9.72 -14.13
C GLU A 210 17.73 9.32 -15.50
N ARG A 211 18.21 8.08 -15.63
CA ARG A 211 18.70 7.52 -16.91
C ARG A 211 17.60 7.49 -17.96
N ALA A 212 16.41 7.03 -17.60
CA ALA A 212 15.26 7.00 -18.50
C ALA A 212 14.88 8.41 -18.98
N VAL A 213 14.79 9.39 -18.07
CA VAL A 213 14.49 10.78 -18.41
C VAL A 213 15.54 11.36 -19.36
N LYS A 214 16.83 11.14 -19.08
CA LYS A 214 17.92 11.58 -19.98
C LYS A 214 17.80 10.95 -21.36
N PHE A 215 17.56 9.64 -21.43
CA PHE A 215 17.37 8.93 -22.69
C PHE A 215 16.20 9.50 -23.51
N PHE A 216 15.05 9.73 -22.89
CA PHE A 216 13.88 10.31 -23.57
C PHE A 216 14.13 11.74 -24.03
N ASN A 217 14.79 12.57 -23.22
CA ASN A 217 15.09 13.95 -23.60
C ASN A 217 16.13 14.03 -24.74
N SER A 218 17.07 13.09 -24.80
CA SER A 218 18.09 13.06 -25.85
C SER A 218 17.57 12.46 -27.17
N ASN A 219 16.67 11.47 -27.13
CA ASN A 219 16.18 10.77 -28.32
C ASN A 219 14.75 11.18 -28.75
N GLY A 220 14.01 11.89 -27.91
CA GLY A 220 12.65 12.37 -28.20
C GLY A 220 12.58 13.70 -28.98
N ALA A 221 13.73 14.31 -29.28
CA ALA A 221 13.81 15.55 -30.06
C ALA A 221 13.81 15.32 -31.59
N GLU A 222 13.83 14.06 -32.05
CA GLU A 222 13.84 13.69 -33.48
C GLU A 222 12.54 13.01 -33.96
N ALA A 223 11.45 13.05 -33.18
CA ALA A 223 10.15 12.46 -33.54
C ALA A 223 9.07 13.52 -33.81
#